data_AF-X1MDP3-F1
#
_entry.id   AF-X1MDP3-F1
#
_cell.length_a   1.000
_cell.length_b   1.000
_cell.length_c   1.000
_cell.angle_alpha   90.00
_cell.angle_beta   90.00
_cell.angle_gamma   90.00
#
_symmetry.space_group_name_H-M   'P 1'
#
loop_
_entity.id
_entity.type
_entity.pdbx_description
1 polymer ?
#
loop_
_entity_poly.entity_id
_entity_poly.type
_entity_poly.pdbx_seq_one_letter_code
_entity_poly.pdbx_strand_id
1 'polypeptide(L)' 'MAKLDLNRVPMPKQEPLVRAKNFNEVALGYSEEQALYEA' A
#
# COMPACT_ATOMS: atom_id res chain seq x y z
N MET A 1 -21.06 4.16 18.84
CA MET A 1 -19.70 3.59 18.69
C MET A 1 -19.27 3.82 17.26
N ALA A 2 -18.23 4.61 17.01
CA ALA A 2 -17.66 4.68 15.67
C ALA A 2 -17.16 3.29 15.30
N LYS A 3 -17.63 2.77 14.16
CA LYS A 3 -17.26 1.44 13.67
C LYS A 3 -15.84 1.57 13.12
N LEU A 4 -14.84 1.32 13.97
CA LEU A 4 -13.44 1.35 13.56
C LEU A 4 -13.17 0.13 12.69
N ASP A 5 -12.77 0.36 11.44
CA ASP A 5 -12.26 -0.70 10.58
C ASP A 5 -10.86 -1.07 11.08
N LEU A 6 -10.68 -2.31 11.54
CA LEU A 6 -9.41 -2.82 12.04
C LEU A 6 -8.53 -3.39 10.92
N ASN A 7 -9.05 -3.46 9.69
CA ASN A 7 -8.32 -3.96 8.55
C ASN A 7 -7.45 -2.85 7.97
N ARG A 8 -6.13 -3.07 7.99
CA ARG A 8 -5.19 -2.18 7.30
C ARG A 8 -5.38 -2.27 5.80
N VAL A 9 -5.36 -1.13 5.12
CA VAL A 9 -5.35 -1.08 3.66
C VAL A 9 -4.01 -1.64 3.17
N PRO A 10 -4.00 -2.64 2.29
CA PRO A 10 -2.75 -3.20 1.78
C PRO A 10 -2.00 -2.14 0.96
N MET A 11 -0.74 -1.89 1.31
CA MET A 11 0.10 -0.95 0.57
C MET A 11 0.43 -1.48 -0.84
N PRO A 12 0.22 -0.67 -1.89
CA PRO A 12 0.67 -0.97 -3.24
C PRO A 12 2.16 -1.33 -3.28
N LYS A 13 2.51 -2.36 -4.05
CA LYS A 13 3.88 -2.85 -4.20
C LYS A 13 4.17 -3.31 -5.61
N GLN A 14 5.43 -3.30 -6.01
CA GLN A 14 5.86 -3.83 -7.31
C GLN A 14 5.59 -5.33 -7.41
N GLU A 15 5.20 -5.75 -8.62
CA GLU A 15 5.01 -7.16 -8.97
C GLU A 15 6.30 -7.98 -8.83
N PRO A 16 6.24 -9.22 -8.30
CA PRO A 16 7.43 -10.03 -8.02
C PRO A 16 8.35 -10.22 -9.23
N LEU A 17 7.79 -10.43 -10.42
CA LEU A 17 8.55 -10.64 -11.66
C LEU A 17 9.23 -9.38 -12.19
N VAL A 18 8.72 -8.20 -11.80
CA VAL A 18 9.27 -6.90 -12.21
C VAL A 18 10.40 -6.50 -11.26
N ARG A 19 10.17 -6.55 -9.95
CA ARG A 19 11.18 -6.23 -8.92
C ARG A 19 12.37 -7.19 -8.93
N ALA A 20 12.20 -8.41 -9.42
CA ALA A 20 13.31 -9.36 -9.59
C ALA A 20 14.34 -8.93 -10.64
N LYS A 21 13.99 -7.96 -11.50
CA LYS A 21 14.82 -7.49 -12.61
C LYS A 21 15.41 -6.10 -12.38
N ASN A 22 15.17 -5.47 -11.24
CA ASN A 22 15.62 -4.12 -10.93
C ASN A 22 15.94 -3.94 -9.44
N PHE A 23 16.54 -2.80 -9.08
CA PHE A 23 16.87 -2.42 -7.71
C PHE A 23 16.03 -1.23 -7.22
N ASN A 24 14.88 -0.99 -7.84
CA ASN A 24 13.98 0.10 -7.49
C ASN A 24 13.15 -0.26 -6.25
N GLU A 25 12.60 0.76 -5.59
CA GLU A 25 11.82 0.58 -4.37
C GLU A 25 10.55 -0.24 -4.59
N VAL A 26 10.37 -1.30 -3.80
CA VAL A 26 9.27 -2.26 -3.95
C VAL A 26 7.94 -1.71 -3.43
N ALA A 27 7.96 -0.94 -2.35
CA ALA A 27 6.76 -0.33 -1.79
C ALA A 27 6.43 0.94 -2.58
N LEU A 28 5.26 0.97 -3.22
CA LEU A 28 4.86 2.11 -4.07
C LEU A 28 4.15 3.22 -3.27
N GLY A 29 3.91 2.99 -1.98
CA GLY A 29 3.18 3.92 -1.11
C GLY A 29 1.67 3.91 -1.35
N TYR A 30 0.94 4.62 -0.49
CA TYR A 30 -0.51 4.80 -0.64
C TYR A 30 -0.81 5.93 -1.62
N SER A 31 -1.95 5.82 -2.32
CA SER A 31 -2.54 7.00 -2.96
C SER A 31 -3.08 7.97 -1.90
N GLU A 32 -3.33 9.23 -2.27
CA GLU A 32 -3.90 10.24 -1.37
C GLU A 32 -5.22 9.75 -0.73
N GLU A 33 -6.08 9.11 -1.52
CA GLU A 33 -7.34 8.54 -1.05
C GLU A 33 -7.13 7.40 -0.04
N GLN A 34 -6.15 6.52 -0.29
CA GLN A 34 -5.82 5.41 0.62
C GLN A 34 -5.20 5.92 1.92
N ALA A 35 -4.37 6.97 1.85
CA ALA A 35 -3.77 7.59 3.03
C ALA A 35 -4.83 8.26 3.93
N LEU A 36 -5.85 8.90 3.32
CA LEU A 36 -6.98 9.48 4.05
C LEU A 36 -7.89 8.42 4.68
N TYR A 37 -7.99 7.23 4.08
CA TYR A 37 -8.77 6.13 4.63
C TYR A 37 -8.06 5.43 5.81
N GLU A 38 -6.73 5.31 5.75
CA GLU A 38 -5.92 4.64 6.78
C GLU A 38 -5.65 5.55 8.01
N ALA A 39 -5.82 6.87 7.90
CA ALA A 39 -5.56 7.86 8.96
C ALA A 39 -6.71 8.02 9.98
#